data_AF-A0A934J2D3-F1
#
_entry.id   AF-A0A934J2D3-F1
#
_cell.length_a   1.000
_cell.length_b   1.000
_cell.length_c   1.000
_cell.angle_alpha   90.00
_cell.angle_beta   90.00
_cell.angle_gamma   90.00
#
_symmetry.space_group_name_H-M   'P 1'
#
loop_
_entity.id
_entity.type
_entity.pdbx_description
1 polymer ?
#
loop_
_entity_poly.entity_id
_entity_poly.type
_entity_poly.pdbx_seq_one_letter_code
_entity_poly.pdbx_strand_id
1 'polypeptide(L)'
;MSNEIATLERVRDAVAALRQSGIQATAENVIKRIGGGSKSTVIGHLRVLRTKPVEPDAVPPAVVELARSALAEIYQAGVKAEGERLRSLSERLSLLLEEQDVELQDLAVENARLENELSGLRAAHETQTGECEDLRRRLLEADQQLRLSRSEADLERNERSETTIARLEALLSDATEALQGKKK
;
A
#
# COMPACT_ATOMS: atom_id res chain seq x y z
N MET A 1 -21.06 -46.77 78.79
CA MET A 1 -20.86 -46.77 77.33
C MET A 1 -22.24 -46.71 76.68
N SER A 2 -22.75 -45.50 76.47
CA SER A 2 -24.09 -45.28 75.92
C SER A 2 -24.04 -45.50 74.41
N ASN A 3 -24.63 -46.60 73.92
CA ASN A 3 -24.70 -46.88 72.48
C ASN A 3 -25.81 -46.05 71.84
N GLU A 4 -25.52 -44.78 71.56
CA GLU A 4 -26.42 -43.94 70.77
C GLU A 4 -26.29 -44.25 69.27
N ILE A 5 -27.43 -44.45 68.60
CA ILE A 5 -27.51 -44.84 67.18
C ILE A 5 -27.29 -43.59 66.30
N ALA A 6 -26.39 -43.70 65.32
CA ALA A 6 -26.15 -42.65 64.33
C ALA A 6 -27.25 -42.66 63.25
N THR A 7 -28.25 -41.79 63.41
CA THR A 7 -29.30 -41.55 62.40
C THR A 7 -28.88 -40.50 61.37
N LEU A 8 -29.51 -40.50 60.19
CA LEU A 8 -29.23 -39.55 59.10
C LEU A 8 -29.37 -38.07 59.53
N GLU A 9 -30.38 -37.75 60.33
CA GLU A 9 -30.66 -36.39 60.81
C GLU A 9 -29.56 -35.91 61.76
N ARG A 10 -29.15 -36.76 62.72
CA ARG A 10 -28.05 -36.44 63.64
C ARG A 10 -26.72 -36.26 62.91
N VAL A 11 -26.44 -37.08 61.90
CA VAL A 11 -25.26 -36.91 61.05
C VAL A 11 -25.35 -35.62 60.25
N ARG A 12 -26.53 -35.23 59.76
CA ARG A 12 -26.74 -33.95 59.07
C ARG A 12 -26.48 -32.75 59.98
N ASP A 13 -27.02 -32.77 61.19
CA ASP A 13 -26.86 -31.67 62.15
C ASP A 13 -25.41 -31.57 62.64
N ALA A 14 -24.75 -32.70 62.89
CA ALA A 14 -23.34 -32.74 63.23
C ALA A 14 -22.45 -32.22 62.09
N VAL A 15 -22.77 -32.54 60.83
CA VAL A 15 -22.05 -32.03 59.65
C VAL A 15 -22.26 -30.52 59.49
N ALA A 16 -23.48 -30.03 59.68
CA ALA A 16 -23.78 -28.60 59.62
C ALA A 16 -23.03 -27.83 60.71
N ALA A 17 -23.03 -28.33 61.94
CA ALA A 17 -22.28 -27.73 63.05
C ALA A 17 -20.75 -27.76 62.81
N LEU A 18 -20.21 -28.86 62.29
CA LEU A 18 -18.78 -28.95 61.94
C LEU A 18 -18.40 -27.94 60.85
N ARG A 19 -19.25 -27.77 59.82
CA ARG A 19 -19.05 -26.78 58.75
C ARG A 19 -19.11 -25.34 59.27
N GLN A 20 -20.05 -25.03 60.16
CA GLN A 20 -20.12 -23.71 60.81
C GLN A 20 -18.86 -23.40 61.63
N SER A 21 -18.24 -24.42 62.23
CA SER A 21 -16.96 -24.29 62.94
C SER A 21 -15.71 -24.34 62.04
N GLY A 22 -15.87 -24.44 60.72
CA GLY A 22 -14.75 -24.55 59.76
C GLY A 22 -13.99 -25.87 59.81
N ILE A 23 -14.48 -26.88 60.55
CA ILE A 23 -13.84 -28.18 60.72
C ILE A 23 -14.35 -29.14 59.64
N GLN A 24 -13.44 -29.91 59.04
CA GLN A 24 -13.84 -30.92 58.06
C GLN A 24 -14.73 -32.00 58.69
N ALA A 25 -15.86 -32.25 58.05
CA ALA A 25 -16.83 -33.26 58.45
C ALA A 25 -16.37 -34.69 58.06
N THR A 26 -15.37 -35.21 58.77
CA THR A 26 -14.93 -36.61 58.68
C THR A 26 -15.78 -37.51 59.59
N ALA A 27 -15.82 -38.81 59.30
CA ALA A 27 -16.62 -39.77 60.07
C ALA A 27 -16.25 -39.79 61.57
N GLU A 28 -14.96 -39.65 61.90
CA GLU A 28 -14.48 -39.61 63.28
C GLU A 28 -14.91 -38.35 64.03
N ASN A 29 -14.86 -37.18 63.36
CA ASN A 29 -15.32 -35.92 63.94
C ASN A 29 -16.83 -35.94 64.18
N VAL A 30 -17.58 -36.55 63.26
CA VAL A 30 -19.03 -36.71 63.39
C VAL A 30 -19.38 -37.66 64.54
N ILE A 31 -18.70 -38.81 64.66
CA ILE A 31 -18.92 -39.76 65.77
C ILE A 31 -18.57 -39.11 67.12
N LYS A 32 -17.44 -38.38 67.19
CA LYS A 32 -17.03 -37.66 68.40
C LYS A 32 -18.07 -36.61 68.81
N ARG A 33 -18.77 -36.02 67.86
CA ARG A 33 -19.80 -34.99 68.11
C ARG A 33 -21.16 -35.58 68.49
N ILE A 34 -21.54 -36.72 67.90
CA ILE A 34 -22.80 -37.42 68.18
C ILE A 34 -22.71 -38.27 69.47
N GLY A 35 -21.50 -38.65 69.89
CA GLY A 35 -21.27 -39.44 71.10
C GLY A 35 -21.52 -40.95 70.93
N GLY A 36 -21.72 -41.42 69.69
CA GLY A 36 -21.99 -42.82 69.39
C GLY A 36 -22.22 -43.09 67.89
N GLY A 37 -22.16 -44.37 67.50
CA GLY A 37 -22.46 -44.85 66.15
C GLY A 37 -21.32 -45.59 65.44
N SER A 38 -21.67 -46.51 64.55
CA SER A 38 -20.70 -47.24 63.72
C SER A 38 -20.12 -46.35 62.62
N LYS A 39 -18.80 -46.42 62.41
CA LYS A 39 -18.08 -45.67 61.35
C LYS A 39 -18.63 -45.96 59.96
N SER A 40 -19.07 -47.20 59.68
CA SER A 40 -19.68 -47.55 58.40
C SER A 40 -21.03 -46.85 58.16
N THR A 41 -21.86 -46.74 59.20
CA THR A 41 -23.17 -46.07 59.15
C THR A 41 -23.01 -44.56 58.93
N VAL A 42 -22.06 -43.93 59.64
CA VAL A 42 -21.77 -42.49 59.47
C VAL A 42 -21.20 -42.20 58.08
N ILE A 43 -20.31 -43.05 57.56
CA ILE A 43 -19.81 -42.91 56.18
C ILE A 43 -20.96 -43.05 55.17
N GLY A 44 -21.86 -44.01 55.37
CA GLY A 44 -23.06 -44.17 54.54
C GLY A 44 -23.90 -42.90 54.51
N HIS A 45 -24.16 -42.30 55.66
CA HIS A 45 -24.93 -41.06 55.80
C HIS A 45 -24.20 -39.84 55.22
N LEU A 46 -22.88 -39.72 55.41
CA LEU A 46 -22.06 -38.67 54.80
C LEU A 46 -22.06 -38.74 53.27
N ARG A 47 -22.08 -39.96 52.71
CA ARG A 47 -22.17 -40.16 51.26
C ARG A 47 -23.50 -39.63 50.72
N VAL A 48 -24.62 -39.95 51.39
CA VAL A 48 -25.95 -39.45 51.04
C VAL A 48 -26.03 -37.92 51.12
N LEU A 49 -25.38 -37.31 52.11
CA LEU A 49 -25.35 -35.84 52.26
C LEU A 49 -24.44 -35.15 51.24
N ARG A 50 -23.43 -35.84 50.71
CA ARG A 50 -22.56 -35.33 49.64
C ARG A 50 -23.20 -35.38 48.26
N THR A 51 -24.12 -36.32 48.03
CA THR A 51 -24.81 -36.50 46.74
C THR A 51 -26.04 -35.60 46.58
N LYS A 52 -26.51 -34.96 47.66
CA LYS A 52 -27.58 -33.95 47.56
C LYS A 52 -26.98 -32.65 47.01
N PRO A 53 -27.59 -32.03 45.99
CA PRO A 53 -27.13 -30.74 45.49
C PRO A 53 -27.21 -29.73 46.64
N VAL A 54 -26.07 -29.11 46.94
CA VAL A 54 -26.02 -27.95 47.83
C VAL A 54 -26.66 -26.82 47.04
N GLU A 55 -27.80 -26.30 47.50
CA GLU A 55 -28.36 -25.08 46.94
C GLU A 55 -27.28 -24.00 47.04
N PRO A 56 -26.94 -23.32 45.94
CA PRO A 56 -25.92 -22.27 45.98
C PRO A 56 -26.39 -21.22 46.98
N ASP A 57 -25.53 -20.88 47.94
CA ASP A 57 -25.81 -19.80 48.89
C ASP A 57 -26.22 -18.56 48.09
N ALA A 58 -27.43 -18.06 48.35
CA ALA A 58 -27.96 -16.90 47.68
C ALA A 58 -27.02 -15.71 47.96
N VAL A 59 -26.44 -15.16 46.89
CA VAL A 59 -25.57 -13.98 47.00
C VAL A 59 -26.36 -12.87 47.71
N PRO A 60 -25.82 -12.28 48.79
CA PRO A 60 -26.54 -11.25 49.52
C PRO A 60 -26.90 -10.08 48.59
N PRO A 61 -28.13 -9.54 48.67
CA PRO A 61 -28.57 -8.45 47.79
C PRO A 61 -27.65 -7.22 47.87
N ALA A 62 -27.01 -6.96 49.01
CA ALA A 62 -26.01 -5.91 49.17
C ALA A 62 -24.79 -6.08 48.24
N VAL A 63 -24.34 -7.32 47.99
CA VAL A 63 -23.23 -7.60 47.07
C VAL A 63 -23.66 -7.39 45.63
N VAL A 64 -24.91 -7.72 45.29
CA VAL A 64 -25.48 -7.50 43.96
C VAL A 64 -25.60 -6.00 43.65
N GLU A 65 -26.06 -5.20 44.60
CA GLU A 65 -26.17 -3.75 44.42
C GLU A 65 -24.80 -3.06 44.32
N LEU A 66 -23.82 -3.49 45.12
CA LEU A 66 -22.43 -3.04 44.99
C LEU A 66 -21.86 -3.40 43.61
N ALA A 67 -22.09 -4.63 43.14
CA ALA A 67 -21.64 -5.06 41.83
C ALA A 67 -22.30 -4.26 40.71
N ARG A 68 -23.59 -3.91 40.83
CA ARG A 68 -24.27 -3.03 39.86
C ARG A 68 -23.64 -1.65 39.80
N SER A 69 -23.35 -1.03 40.95
CA SER A 69 -22.75 0.31 40.97
C SER A 69 -21.36 0.29 40.34
N ALA A 70 -20.53 -0.71 40.70
CA ALA A 70 -19.19 -0.86 40.15
C ALA A 70 -19.22 -1.10 38.63
N LEU A 71 -20.15 -1.93 38.13
CA LEU A 71 -20.33 -2.14 36.70
C LEU A 71 -20.76 -0.87 35.97
N ALA A 72 -21.66 -0.07 36.56
CA ALA A 72 -22.08 1.21 35.98
C ALA A 72 -20.91 2.21 35.90
N GLU A 73 -20.08 2.28 36.94
CA GLU A 73 -18.87 3.12 36.96
C GLU A 73 -17.86 2.69 35.89
N ILE A 74 -17.57 1.39 35.79
CA ILE A 74 -16.67 0.84 34.77
C ILE A 74 -17.21 1.13 33.37
N TYR A 75 -18.52 0.95 33.15
CA TYR A 75 -19.13 1.23 31.86
C TYR A 75 -19.03 2.71 31.49
N GLN A 76 -19.34 3.63 32.41
CA GLN A 76 -19.22 5.06 32.17
C GLN A 76 -17.78 5.50 31.91
N ALA A 77 -16.81 4.95 32.65
CA ALA A 77 -15.39 5.19 32.41
C ALA A 77 -14.97 4.70 31.02
N GLY A 78 -15.40 3.49 30.64
CA GLY A 78 -15.15 2.92 29.31
C GLY A 78 -15.72 3.77 28.18
N VAL A 79 -16.97 4.23 28.30
CA VAL A 79 -17.62 5.10 27.30
C VAL A 79 -16.85 6.42 27.12
N LYS A 80 -16.39 7.02 28.22
CA LYS A 80 -15.59 8.26 28.16
C LYS A 80 -14.24 8.00 27.48
N ALA A 81 -13.54 6.95 27.89
CA ALA A 81 -12.23 6.60 27.33
C ALA A 81 -12.29 6.29 25.83
N GLU A 82 -13.29 5.50 25.39
CA GLU A 82 -13.48 5.24 23.96
C GLU A 82 -13.92 6.49 23.19
N GLY A 83 -14.75 7.36 23.81
CA GLY A 83 -15.09 8.65 23.21
C GLY A 83 -13.88 9.56 22.98
N GLU A 84 -12.94 9.62 23.92
CA GLU A 84 -11.68 10.36 23.78
C GLU A 84 -10.76 9.73 22.73
N ARG A 85 -10.65 8.40 22.72
CA ARG A 85 -9.88 7.67 21.71
C ARG A 85 -10.41 7.92 20.31
N LEU A 86 -11.73 7.86 20.11
CA LEU A 86 -12.35 8.12 18.82
C LEU A 86 -12.14 9.56 18.36
N ARG A 87 -12.24 10.54 19.26
CA ARG A 87 -11.92 11.94 18.94
C ARG A 87 -10.47 12.10 18.50
N SER A 88 -9.53 11.57 19.25
CA SER A 88 -8.10 11.63 18.90
C SER A 88 -7.79 10.96 17.56
N LEU A 89 -8.41 9.81 17.28
CA LEU A 89 -8.26 9.14 15.97
C LEU A 89 -8.88 9.98 14.84
N SER A 90 -10.05 10.57 15.07
CA SER A 90 -10.71 11.44 14.08
C SER A 90 -9.87 12.69 13.77
N GLU A 91 -9.31 13.34 14.78
CA GLU A 91 -8.43 14.49 14.63
C GLU A 91 -7.18 14.10 13.83
N ARG A 92 -6.54 12.99 14.19
CA ARG A 92 -5.36 12.49 13.47
C ARG A 92 -5.67 12.14 12.01
N LEU A 93 -6.80 11.50 11.75
CA LEU A 93 -7.24 11.20 10.38
C LEU A 93 -7.52 12.47 9.58
N SER A 94 -8.11 13.49 10.21
CA SER A 94 -8.38 14.78 9.55
C SER A 94 -7.08 15.46 9.14
N LEU A 95 -6.08 15.48 10.03
CA LEU A 95 -4.74 16.01 9.71
C LEU A 95 -4.08 15.25 8.56
N LEU A 96 -4.13 13.91 8.58
CA LEU A 96 -3.56 13.10 7.50
C LEU A 96 -4.25 13.34 6.15
N LEU A 97 -5.57 13.58 6.16
CA LEU A 97 -6.31 13.93 4.95
C LEU A 97 -5.90 15.32 4.44
N GLU A 98 -5.78 16.31 5.32
CA GLU A 98 -5.30 17.65 4.94
C GLU A 98 -3.87 17.61 4.37
N GLU A 99 -2.97 16.83 4.99
CA GLU A 99 -1.61 16.62 4.47
C GLU A 99 -1.64 15.98 3.07
N GLN A 100 -2.45 14.94 2.87
CA GLN A 100 -2.60 14.31 1.55
C GLN A 100 -3.21 15.25 0.51
N ASP A 101 -4.17 16.09 0.89
CA ASP A 101 -4.76 17.08 -0.02
C ASP A 101 -3.73 18.12 -0.47
N VAL A 102 -2.84 18.55 0.42
CA VAL A 102 -1.72 19.44 0.08
C VAL A 102 -0.74 18.75 -0.87
N GLU A 103 -0.33 17.51 -0.57
CA GLU A 103 0.56 16.73 -1.44
C GLU A 103 -0.04 16.54 -2.84
N LEU A 104 -1.35 16.26 -2.94
CA LEU A 104 -2.04 16.14 -4.22
C LEU A 104 -2.06 17.45 -5.00
N GLN A 105 -2.25 18.58 -4.33
CA GLN A 105 -2.20 19.90 -4.96
C GLN A 105 -0.80 20.22 -5.48
N ASP A 106 0.24 19.95 -4.69
CA ASP A 106 1.63 20.16 -5.09
C ASP A 106 1.99 19.31 -6.32
N LEU A 107 1.61 18.03 -6.31
CA LEU A 107 1.80 17.13 -7.46
C LEU A 107 1.00 17.57 -8.69
N ALA A 108 -0.19 18.14 -8.52
CA ALA A 108 -0.98 18.66 -9.64
C ALA A 108 -0.31 19.90 -10.26
N VAL A 109 0.22 20.81 -9.44
CA VAL A 109 0.97 21.99 -9.90
C VAL A 109 2.25 21.56 -10.63
N GLU A 110 2.99 20.60 -10.09
CA GLU A 110 4.21 20.09 -10.71
C GLU A 110 3.91 19.39 -12.05
N ASN A 111 2.87 18.56 -12.11
CA ASN A 111 2.44 17.94 -13.37
C ASN A 111 2.07 18.99 -14.42
N ALA A 112 1.26 20.00 -14.06
CA ALA A 112 0.89 21.07 -14.98
C ALA A 112 2.12 21.84 -15.48
N ARG A 113 3.12 22.05 -14.62
CA ARG A 113 4.40 22.66 -15.02
C ARG A 113 5.14 21.78 -16.02
N LEU A 114 5.30 20.49 -15.74
CA LEU A 114 6.01 19.56 -16.61
C LEU A 114 5.31 19.36 -17.95
N GLU A 115 3.97 19.34 -17.98
CA GLU A 115 3.18 19.30 -19.21
C GLU A 115 3.42 20.53 -20.07
N ASN A 116 3.46 21.72 -19.45
CA ASN A 116 3.78 22.97 -20.15
C ASN A 116 5.21 22.94 -20.71
N GLU A 117 6.21 22.52 -19.91
CA GLU A 117 7.60 22.39 -20.36
C GLU A 117 7.73 21.40 -21.52
N LEU A 118 7.08 20.24 -21.44
CA LEU A 118 7.04 19.25 -22.52
C LEU A 118 6.38 19.79 -23.78
N SER A 119 5.29 20.53 -23.66
CA SER A 119 4.62 21.16 -24.80
C SER A 119 5.53 22.19 -25.49
N GLY A 120 6.25 23.00 -24.71
CA GLY A 120 7.21 23.97 -25.23
C GLY A 120 8.41 23.30 -25.92
N LEU A 121 8.95 22.22 -25.33
CA LEU A 121 10.03 21.45 -25.93
C LEU A 121 9.60 20.77 -27.25
N ARG A 122 8.36 20.26 -27.32
CA ARG A 122 7.80 19.68 -28.55
C ARG A 122 7.67 20.74 -29.65
N ALA A 123 7.14 21.91 -29.32
CA ALA A 123 7.03 23.02 -30.27
C ALA A 123 8.41 23.47 -30.77
N ALA A 124 9.39 23.60 -29.88
CA ALA A 124 10.77 23.95 -30.25
C ALA A 124 11.43 22.89 -31.15
N HIS A 125 11.18 21.61 -30.87
CA HIS A 125 11.66 20.51 -31.70
C HIS A 125 11.01 20.52 -33.09
N GLU A 126 9.70 20.75 -33.18
CA GLU A 126 8.99 20.91 -34.45
C GLU A 126 9.54 22.08 -35.27
N THR A 127 9.82 23.23 -34.64
CA THR A 127 10.43 24.36 -35.35
C THR A 127 11.84 24.03 -35.85
N GLN A 128 12.68 23.41 -35.01
CA GLN A 128 14.05 23.06 -35.40
C GLN A 128 14.10 22.00 -36.50
N THR A 129 13.19 21.03 -36.47
CA THR A 129 13.08 20.01 -37.52
C THR A 129 12.63 20.64 -38.84
N GLY A 130 11.65 21.55 -38.81
CA GLY A 130 11.25 22.33 -39.98
C GLY A 130 12.39 23.17 -40.58
N GLU A 131 13.12 23.90 -39.74
CA GLU A 131 14.30 24.67 -40.17
C GLU A 131 15.39 23.77 -40.79
N CYS A 132 15.65 22.61 -40.18
CA CYS A 132 16.60 21.64 -40.70
C CYS A 132 16.17 21.09 -42.07
N GLU A 133 14.89 20.83 -42.28
CA GLU A 133 14.35 20.38 -43.56
C GLU A 133 14.42 21.48 -44.63
N ASP A 134 14.13 22.73 -44.27
CA ASP A 134 14.26 23.88 -45.17
C ASP A 134 15.71 24.11 -45.58
N LEU A 135 16.65 24.03 -44.63
CA LEU A 135 18.08 24.13 -44.92
C LEU A 135 18.56 22.99 -45.82
N ARG A 136 18.08 21.76 -45.61
CA ARG A 136 18.37 20.62 -46.49
C ARG A 136 17.85 20.86 -47.90
N ARG A 137 16.64 21.39 -48.06
CA ARG A 137 16.06 21.73 -49.37
C ARG A 137 16.90 22.79 -50.09
N ARG A 138 17.25 23.88 -49.41
CA ARG A 138 18.10 24.95 -49.97
C ARG A 138 19.48 24.44 -50.38
N LEU A 139 20.08 23.56 -49.57
CA LEU A 139 21.38 22.98 -49.90
C LEU A 139 21.29 22.10 -51.16
N LEU A 140 20.24 21.31 -51.29
CA LEU A 140 20.01 20.48 -52.46
C LEU A 140 19.75 21.31 -53.73
N GLU A 141 18.99 22.40 -53.62
CA GLU A 141 18.78 23.36 -54.72
C GLU A 141 20.09 24.04 -55.13
N ALA A 142 20.89 24.50 -54.16
CA ALA A 142 22.19 25.12 -54.42
C ALA A 142 23.16 24.13 -55.10
N ASP A 143 23.21 22.88 -54.64
CA ASP A 143 24.02 21.82 -55.25
C ASP A 143 23.58 21.52 -56.69
N GLN A 144 22.28 21.51 -56.97
CA GLN A 144 21.75 21.34 -58.33
C GLN A 144 22.14 22.51 -59.24
N GLN A 145 22.00 23.75 -58.76
CA GLN A 145 22.41 24.94 -59.51
C GLN A 145 23.90 24.92 -59.82
N LEU A 146 24.75 24.56 -58.86
CA LEU A 146 26.19 24.43 -59.09
C LEU A 146 26.53 23.36 -60.13
N ARG A 147 25.80 22.24 -60.15
CA ARG A 147 25.98 21.20 -61.18
C ARG A 147 25.57 21.69 -62.56
N LEU A 148 24.45 22.40 -62.66
CA LEU A 148 23.98 22.98 -63.91
C LEU A 148 24.97 24.00 -64.46
N SER A 149 25.41 24.97 -63.64
CA SER A 149 26.39 25.98 -64.07
C SER A 149 27.74 25.38 -64.46
N ARG A 150 28.18 24.29 -63.80
CA ARG A 150 29.38 23.54 -64.23
C ARG A 150 29.17 22.87 -65.58
N SER A 151 28.03 22.20 -65.77
CA SER A 151 27.68 21.57 -67.05
C SER A 151 27.61 22.60 -68.18
N GLU A 152 27.02 23.78 -67.94
CA GLU A 152 26.95 24.88 -68.90
C GLU A 152 28.36 25.39 -69.25
N ALA A 153 29.23 25.59 -68.25
CA ALA A 153 30.61 26.00 -68.48
C ALA A 153 31.42 24.96 -69.27
N ASP A 154 31.18 23.66 -69.03
CA ASP A 154 31.82 22.58 -69.78
C ASP A 154 31.32 22.53 -71.24
N LEU A 155 30.01 22.77 -71.48
CA LEU A 155 29.45 22.89 -72.83
C LEU A 155 30.06 24.09 -73.58
N GLU A 156 30.11 25.27 -72.96
CA GLU A 156 30.75 26.44 -73.56
C GLU A 156 32.23 26.20 -73.90
N ARG A 157 32.94 25.48 -73.02
CA ARG A 157 34.35 25.12 -73.25
C ARG A 157 34.49 24.18 -74.44
N ASN A 158 33.58 23.21 -74.57
CA ASN A 158 33.56 22.29 -75.71
C ASN A 158 33.27 23.05 -77.01
N GLU A 159 32.25 23.91 -77.04
CA GLU A 159 31.93 24.74 -78.22
C GLU A 159 33.13 25.63 -78.64
N ARG A 160 33.82 26.26 -77.67
CA ARG A 160 35.06 27.01 -77.94
C ARG A 160 36.15 26.12 -78.52
N SER A 161 36.29 24.89 -78.03
CA SER A 161 37.26 23.95 -78.60
C SER A 161 36.89 23.53 -80.02
N GLU A 162 35.63 23.22 -80.30
CA GLU A 162 35.13 22.84 -81.63
C GLU A 162 35.34 23.96 -82.64
N THR A 163 35.02 25.21 -82.27
CA THR A 163 35.28 26.38 -83.13
C THR A 163 36.77 26.59 -83.41
N THR A 164 37.65 26.36 -82.42
CA THR A 164 39.10 26.40 -82.66
C THR A 164 39.58 25.28 -83.57
N ILE A 165 39.05 24.06 -83.42
CA ILE A 165 39.37 22.92 -84.29
C ILE A 165 38.94 23.21 -85.73
N ALA A 166 37.70 23.64 -85.94
CA ALA A 166 37.18 24.00 -87.26
C ALA A 166 38.04 25.09 -87.93
N ARG A 167 38.52 26.08 -87.16
CA ARG A 167 39.44 27.10 -87.66
C ARG A 167 40.81 26.53 -88.04
N LEU A 168 41.35 25.62 -87.24
CA LEU A 168 42.63 24.95 -87.54
C LEU A 168 42.51 24.04 -88.77
N GLU A 169 41.40 23.33 -88.93
CA GLU A 169 41.11 22.50 -90.11
C GLU A 169 41.02 23.34 -91.39
N ALA A 170 40.34 24.49 -91.34
CA ALA A 170 40.30 25.42 -92.47
C ALA A 170 41.70 25.91 -92.88
N LEU A 171 42.52 26.32 -91.90
CA LEU A 171 43.91 26.73 -92.14
C LEU A 171 44.77 25.59 -92.71
N LEU A 172 44.57 24.36 -92.24
CA LEU A 172 45.26 23.19 -92.78
C LEU A 172 44.82 22.90 -94.22
N SER A 173 43.52 23.01 -94.53
CA SER A 173 43.01 22.86 -95.89
C SER A 173 43.67 23.88 -96.83
N ASP A 174 43.64 25.16 -96.48
CA ASP A 174 44.29 26.24 -97.25
C ASP A 174 45.79 25.98 -97.46
N ALA A 175 46.49 25.53 -96.40
CA ALA A 175 47.91 25.21 -96.49
C ALA A 175 48.19 23.99 -97.39
N THR A 176 47.34 22.96 -97.35
CA THR A 176 47.47 21.78 -98.21
C THR A 176 47.19 22.10 -99.67
N GLU A 177 46.19 22.94 -99.97
CA GLU A 177 45.91 23.43 -101.32
C GLU A 177 47.08 24.26 -101.88
N ALA A 178 47.64 25.17 -101.07
CA ALA A 178 48.81 25.96 -101.45
C ALA A 178 50.06 25.10 -101.73
N LEU A 179 50.25 24.00 -101.00
CA LEU A 179 51.35 23.06 -101.23
C LEU A 179 51.14 22.19 -102.49
N GLN A 180 49.90 21.80 -102.80
CA GLN A 180 49.58 21.05 -104.02
C GLN A 180 49.68 21.94 -105.28
N GLY A 181 49.31 23.23 -105.18
CA GLY A 181 49.45 24.20 -106.26
C GLY A 181 50.91 24.52 -106.64
N LYS A 182 51.86 24.38 -105.71
CA LYS A 182 53.30 24.58 -105.97
C LYS A 182 54.03 23.37 -106.56
N LYS A 183 53.36 22.21 -106.69
CA LYS A 183 53.93 20.97 -107.24
C LYS A 183 53.56 20.70 -108.72
N LYS A 184 52.89 21.63 -109.40
CA LYS A 184 52.65 21.63 -110.85
C LYS A 184 53.53 22.66 -111.53
#